data_AF-A0A349YJL5-F1
#
_entry.id   AF-A0A349YJL5-F1
#
_cell.length_a   1.000
_cell.length_b   1.000
_cell.length_c   1.000
_cell.angle_alpha   90.00
_cell.angle_beta   90.00
_cell.angle_gamma   90.00
#
_symmetry.space_group_name_H-M   'P 1'
#
loop_
_entity.id
_entity.type
_entity.pdbx_description
1 polymer ?
#
loop_
_entity_poly.entity_id
_entity_poly.type
_entity_poly.pdbx_seq_one_letter_code
_entity_poly.pdbx_strand_id
1 'polypeptide(L)'
;MYKRFELLLEKNKVTAAEVSRRTGILKSTLSKWKYGISTPKMDKLKLIADFFHVSVEWLAGYDNPNETFEYQVEISFVDKV
;
A
#
# COMPACT_ATOMS: atom_id res chain seq x y z
N MET A 1 -2.31 1.54 7.91
CA MET A 1 -1.62 2.43 6.95
C MET A 1 -0.36 3.11 7.50
N TYR A 2 -0.38 4.16 8.34
CA TYR A 2 0.81 5.02 8.55
C TYR A 2 2.09 4.30 9.02
N LYS A 3 1.98 3.28 9.88
CA LYS A 3 3.13 2.44 10.26
C LYS A 3 3.84 1.81 9.05
N ARG A 4 3.08 1.36 8.05
CA ARG A 4 3.63 0.78 6.81
C ARG A 4 4.26 1.85 5.93
N PHE A 5 3.67 3.05 5.89
CA PHE A 5 4.29 4.20 5.26
C PHE A 5 5.64 4.55 5.91
N GLU A 6 5.72 4.59 7.24
CA GLU A 6 6.98 4.83 7.98
C GLU A 6 8.05 3.77 7.68
N LEU A 7 7.67 2.49 7.65
CA LEU A 7 8.56 1.40 7.22
C LEU A 7 9.11 1.60 5.79
N LEU A 8 8.29 2.10 4.87
CA LEU A 8 8.72 2.39 3.50
C LEU A 8 9.70 3.55 3.44
N LEU A 9 9.51 4.60 4.26
CA LEU A 9 10.45 5.71 4.37
C LEU A 9 11.83 5.22 4.81
N GLU A 10 11.87 4.40 5.87
CA GLU A 10 13.11 3.84 6.42
C GLU A 10 13.83 2.94 5.42
N LYS A 11 13.12 1.98 4.81
CA LYS A 11 13.70 1.03 3.85
C LYS A 11 14.28 1.72 2.62
N ASN A 12 13.61 2.75 2.11
CA ASN A 12 14.02 3.46 0.91
C ASN A 12 14.95 4.65 1.22
N LYS A 13 15.25 4.92 2.50
CA LYS A 13 16.05 6.07 2.94
C LYS A 13 15.54 7.42 2.41
N VAL A 14 14.22 7.55 2.33
CA VAL A 14 13.54 8.77 1.88
C VAL A 14 12.77 9.43 3.03
N THR A 15 12.56 10.74 2.93
CA THR A 15 11.78 11.49 3.92
C THR A 15 10.33 11.65 3.47
N ALA A 16 9.41 11.85 4.41
CA ALA A 16 8.03 12.23 4.07
C ALA A 16 7.96 13.53 3.24
N ALA A 17 8.95 14.41 3.42
CA ALA A 17 9.08 15.62 2.61
C ALA A 17 9.43 15.32 1.13
N GLU A 18 10.27 14.31 0.89
CA GLU A 18 10.58 13.83 -0.47
C GLU A 18 9.37 13.17 -1.11
N VAL A 19 8.69 12.27 -0.39
CA VAL A 19 7.44 11.66 -0.89
C VAL A 19 6.42 12.74 -1.25
N SER A 20 6.29 13.76 -0.41
CA SER A 20 5.38 14.89 -0.68
C SER A 20 5.69 15.59 -2.00
N ARG A 21 6.97 15.88 -2.27
CA ARG A 21 7.40 16.48 -3.55
C ARG A 21 7.14 15.57 -4.74
N ARG A 22 7.43 14.27 -4.59
CA ARG A 22 7.35 13.26 -5.66
C ARG A 22 5.92 12.86 -6.03
N THR A 23 5.02 12.83 -5.06
CA THR A 23 3.62 12.36 -5.22
C THR A 23 2.62 13.49 -5.32
N GLY A 24 3.01 14.73 -5.01
CA GLY A 24 2.10 15.87 -4.91
C GLY A 24 1.21 15.87 -3.66
N ILE A 25 1.31 14.86 -2.79
CA ILE A 25 0.57 14.82 -1.52
C ILE A 25 1.20 15.84 -0.57
N LEU A 26 0.41 16.79 -0.07
CA LEU A 26 0.90 17.82 0.84
C LEU A 26 1.48 17.21 2.14
N LYS A 27 2.61 17.74 2.62
CA LYS A 27 3.21 17.34 3.90
C LYS A 27 2.21 17.39 5.06
N SER A 28 1.35 18.41 5.09
CA SER A 28 0.29 18.55 6.10
C SER A 28 -0.72 17.39 6.07
N THR A 29 -0.98 16.82 4.90
CA THR A 29 -1.84 15.64 4.74
C THR A 29 -1.15 14.40 5.31
N LEU A 30 0.13 14.19 5.00
CA LEU A 30 0.93 13.09 5.57
C LEU A 30 1.00 13.18 7.09
N SER A 31 1.20 14.38 7.65
CA SER A 31 1.19 14.60 9.10
C SER A 31 -0.16 14.29 9.74
N LYS A 32 -1.28 14.68 9.10
CA LYS A 32 -2.61 14.34 9.61
C LYS A 32 -2.82 12.82 9.69
N TRP A 33 -2.28 12.04 8.75
CA TRP A 33 -2.33 10.58 8.80
C TRP A 33 -1.42 10.00 9.89
N LYS A 34 -0.26 10.62 10.15
CA LYS A 34 0.63 10.25 11.26
C LYS A 34 -0.09 10.32 12.60
N TYR A 35 -0.82 11.40 12.81
CA TYR A 35 -1.52 11.68 14.07
C TYR A 35 -2.96 11.14 14.12
N GLY A 36 -3.40 10.38 13.10
CA GLY A 36 -4.76 9.82 13.07
C GLY A 36 -5.88 10.87 12.91
N ILE A 37 -5.57 12.10 12.52
CA ILE A 37 -6.53 13.20 12.35
C ILE A 37 -7.43 12.97 11.12
N SER A 38 -6.94 12.24 10.11
CA SER A 38 -7.73 11.89 8.93
C SER A 38 -7.30 10.55 8.35
N THR A 39 -8.16 9.99 7.50
CA THR A 39 -7.90 8.73 6.80
C THR A 39 -7.52 9.01 5.34
N PRO A 40 -6.46 8.36 4.81
CA PRO A 40 -6.11 8.49 3.39
C PRO A 40 -7.21 7.91 2.50
N LYS A 41 -7.54 8.64 1.43
CA LYS A 41 -8.45 8.18 0.38
C LYS A 41 -7.70 7.31 -0.64
N MET A 42 -8.45 6.52 -1.42
CA MET A 42 -7.92 5.54 -2.37
C MET A 42 -6.98 6.14 -3.42
N ASP A 43 -7.31 7.32 -3.94
CA ASP A 43 -6.48 8.10 -4.87
C ASP A 43 -5.08 8.36 -4.31
N LYS A 44 -5.00 8.80 -3.04
CA LYS A 44 -3.73 9.10 -2.38
C LYS A 44 -2.97 7.84 -1.96
N LEU A 45 -3.68 6.78 -1.60
CA LEU A 45 -3.06 5.49 -1.34
C LEU A 45 -2.37 4.96 -2.61
N LYS A 46 -3.03 5.03 -3.77
CA LYS A 46 -2.45 4.66 -5.07
C LYS A 46 -1.16 5.43 -5.36
N LEU A 47 -1.16 6.76 -5.21
CA LEU A 47 0.05 7.56 -5.44
C LEU A 47 1.24 7.14 -4.58
N ILE A 48 1.02 6.78 -3.31
CA ILE A 48 2.09 6.29 -2.43
C ILE A 48 2.51 4.87 -2.80
N ALA A 49 1.54 4.00 -3.07
CA ALA A 49 1.78 2.62 -3.47
C ALA A 49 2.60 2.54 -4.76
N ASP A 50 2.25 3.33 -5.77
CA ASP A 50 2.97 3.44 -7.04
C ASP A 50 4.39 3.97 -6.83
N PHE A 51 4.57 4.99 -5.97
CA PHE A 51 5.88 5.56 -5.66
C PHE A 51 6.84 4.55 -5.01
N PHE A 52 6.32 3.65 -4.16
CA PHE A 52 7.11 2.64 -3.46
C PHE A 52 7.06 1.25 -4.11
N HIS A 53 6.34 1.10 -5.23
CA HIS A 53 6.13 -0.18 -5.92
C HIS A 53 5.59 -1.28 -4.99
N VAL A 54 4.58 -0.95 -4.18
CA VAL A 54 3.85 -1.89 -3.31
C VAL A 54 2.38 -1.96 -3.69
N SER A 55 1.66 -2.99 -3.25
CA SER A 55 0.21 -3.02 -3.44
C SER A 55 -0.50 -2.01 -2.54
N VAL A 56 -1.63 -1.48 -3.02
CA VAL A 56 -2.46 -0.53 -2.28
C VAL A 56 -3.06 -1.21 -1.04
N GLU A 57 -3.46 -2.47 -1.18
CA GLU A 57 -4.01 -3.32 -0.15
C GLU A 57 -3.01 -3.49 1.01
N TRP A 58 -1.76 -3.81 0.68
CA TRP A 58 -0.68 -3.89 1.65
C TRP A 58 -0.39 -2.52 2.26
N LEU A 59 -0.40 -1.42 1.52
CA LEU A 59 -0.20 -0.11 2.14
C LEU A 59 -1.34 0.23 3.13
N ALA A 60 -2.58 -0.06 2.75
CA ALA A 60 -3.77 0.30 3.50
C ALA A 60 -3.89 -0.46 4.82
N GLY A 61 -3.64 -1.78 4.82
CA GLY A 61 -3.97 -2.61 5.98
C GLY A 61 -4.63 -3.94 5.67
N TYR A 62 -4.94 -4.22 4.40
CA TYR A 62 -5.93 -5.23 4.04
C TYR A 62 -5.35 -6.62 3.74
N ASP A 63 -4.03 -6.77 3.64
CA ASP A 63 -3.38 -8.08 3.65
C ASP A 63 -3.56 -8.73 5.03
N ASN A 64 -4.55 -9.60 5.11
CA ASN A 64 -4.75 -10.49 6.24
C ASN A 64 -3.85 -11.73 6.02
N PRO A 65 -2.86 -12.01 6.90
CA PRO A 65 -2.05 -13.22 6.77
C PRO A 65 -2.85 -14.53 6.89
N ASN A 66 -4.12 -14.47 7.31
CA ASN A 66 -5.03 -15.63 7.35
C ASN A 66 -5.91 -15.78 6.10
N GLU A 67 -5.84 -14.87 5.13
CA GLU A 67 -6.50 -15.05 3.83
C GLU A 67 -5.53 -15.74 2.87
N THR A 68 -5.40 -17.06 3.06
CA THR A 68 -4.88 -17.90 1.99
C THR A 68 -6.00 -17.95 0.94
N PHE A 69 -5.88 -17.17 -0.11
CA PHE A 69 -6.72 -17.37 -1.29
C PHE A 69 -6.28 -18.70 -1.88
N GLU A 70 -7.03 -19.77 -1.57
CA GLU A 70 -6.98 -21.01 -2.32
C GLU A 70 -7.26 -20.64 -3.78
N TYR A 71 -6.20 -20.53 -4.57
CA TYR A 71 -6.35 -20.56 -6.00
C TYR A 71 -6.90 -21.96 -6.29
N GLN A 72 -8.20 -22.03 -6.54
CA GLN A 72 -8.80 -23.17 -7.21
C GLN A 72 -8.15 -23.16 -8.60
N VAL A 73 -6.99 -23.79 -8.71
CA VAL A 73 -6.44 -24.18 -9.99
C VAL A 73 -7.44 -25.21 -10.47
N GLU A 74 -8.43 -24.79 -11.27
CA GLU A 74 -9.02 -25.68 -12.26
C GLU A 74 -7.87 -26.07 -13.19
N ILE A 75 -7.05 -27.03 -12.73
CA ILE A 75 -6.36 -27.90 -13.65
C ILE A 75 -7.52 -28.64 -14.31
N SER A 76 -7.94 -28.19 -15.48
CA SER A 76 -8.70 -29.04 -16.40
C SER A 76 -7.75 -30.17 -16.84
N PHE A 77 -7.47 -31.08 -15.91
CA PHE A 77 -6.99 -32.41 -16.21
C PHE A 77 -8.25 -33.28 -16.30
N VAL A 78 -8.84 -33.30 -17.47
CA VAL A 78 -9.54 -34.49 -17.92
C VAL A 78 -8.92 -34.84 -19.26
N ASP A 79 -7.93 -35.72 -19.21
CA ASP A 79 -7.78 -36.74 -20.23
C ASP A 79 -9.16 -37.35 -20.51
N LYS A 80 -9.63 -37.20 -21.76
CA LYS A 80 -10.48 -38.16 -22.51
C LYS A 80 -11.07 -37.44 -23.75
N VAL A 81 -10.44 -37.59 -24.91
CA VAL A 81 -10.78 -38.53 -26.01
C VAL A 81 -9.82 -38.26 -27.17
#